data_AF-U1NXI2-F1
#
_entry.id   AF-U1NXI2-F1
#
_cell.length_a   1.000
_cell.length_b   1.000
_cell.length_c   1.000
_cell.angle_alpha   90.00
_cell.angle_beta   90.00
_cell.angle_gamma   90.00
#
_symmetry.space_group_name_H-M   'P 1'
#
loop_
_entity.id
_entity.type
_entity.pdbx_description
1 polymer ?
#
loop_
_entity_poly.entity_id
_entity_poly.type
_entity_poly.pdbx_seq_one_letter_code
_entity_poly.pdbx_strand_id
1 'polypeptide(L)'
;MRLEEYWGVGPKTAELLRDGIGEPEAIAAIERADIRTLTAAGLPRGRAVSILRRATGTEGMDVLATSDTRDVYDDLLALASEYALTDHAADRIRVMTPLTSRDAMADRLDDVLAAKAAWRGLTGDERGQVTDAFDAYDDAGGTDSAAVAAALELKAVGLDGDPFDALADSDPDALREAKGALGYIRETGDGPEVLDGADDELDTLREQRAAAADLSDAAFDIVDTVREDGIRDMETLRRRVVDHIAEEAGIAQSRVRSAAADDAVDAADFVSQTLRSLVDELDSAVADREATVADELQGQIGDAEADVEAAVEAIGDIALSLSLGRFAAAFDLQRPRLVDDGIAVEGARNLFLDGDVQPITYGVGGHEITDTGRAHTPPSGDRVTVLTGANSGG
;
A
#
# COMPACT_ATOMS: atom_id res chain seq x y z
N MET A 1 -19.18 4.36 -11.30
CA MET A 1 -19.36 3.36 -12.38
C MET A 1 -19.96 2.10 -11.76
N ARG A 2 -20.61 1.25 -12.55
CA ARG A 2 -21.01 -0.10 -12.12
C ARG A 2 -20.00 -1.13 -12.59
N LEU A 3 -19.82 -2.23 -11.87
CA LEU A 3 -18.82 -3.25 -12.22
C LEU A 3 -18.97 -3.80 -13.65
N GLU A 4 -20.20 -3.97 -14.13
CA GLU A 4 -20.48 -4.44 -15.48
C GLU A 4 -20.12 -3.45 -16.59
N GLU A 5 -19.81 -2.20 -16.24
CA GLU A 5 -19.32 -1.19 -17.18
C GLU A 5 -17.84 -1.42 -17.52
N TYR A 6 -17.09 -2.17 -16.69
CA TYR A 6 -15.73 -2.57 -17.00
C TYR A 6 -15.67 -3.72 -18.00
N TRP A 7 -14.90 -3.51 -19.06
CA TRP A 7 -14.81 -4.46 -20.16
C TRP A 7 -14.19 -5.79 -19.72
N GLY A 8 -14.93 -6.88 -19.87
CA GLY A 8 -14.53 -8.22 -19.42
C GLY A 8 -15.13 -8.65 -18.09
N VAL A 9 -15.81 -7.74 -17.38
CA VAL A 9 -16.60 -8.05 -16.19
C VAL A 9 -18.03 -8.39 -16.61
N GLY A 10 -18.30 -9.70 -16.78
CA GLY A 10 -19.65 -10.18 -17.02
C GLY A 10 -20.47 -10.29 -15.71
N PRO A 11 -21.80 -10.52 -15.79
CA PRO A 11 -22.67 -10.55 -14.61
C PRO A 11 -22.20 -11.49 -13.48
N LYS A 12 -21.65 -12.66 -13.83
CA LYS A 12 -21.08 -13.61 -12.86
C LYS A 12 -19.79 -13.12 -12.21
N THR A 13 -18.94 -12.42 -12.97
CA THR A 13 -17.73 -11.81 -12.41
C THR A 13 -18.14 -10.67 -11.48
N ALA A 14 -19.10 -9.84 -11.88
CA ALA A 14 -19.59 -8.74 -11.08
C ALA A 14 -20.24 -9.21 -9.77
N GLU A 15 -21.06 -10.26 -9.83
CA GLU A 15 -21.65 -10.93 -8.65
C GLU A 15 -20.57 -11.48 -7.72
N LEU A 16 -19.59 -12.23 -8.25
CA LEU A 16 -18.48 -12.76 -7.46
C LEU A 16 -17.69 -11.66 -6.74
N LEU A 17 -17.37 -10.56 -7.43
CA LEU A 17 -16.63 -9.44 -6.84
C LEU A 17 -17.47 -8.70 -5.80
N ARG A 18 -18.77 -8.48 -6.07
CA ARG A 18 -19.70 -7.89 -5.10
C ARG A 18 -19.83 -8.71 -3.84
N ASP A 19 -19.99 -10.02 -3.98
CA ASP A 19 -20.16 -10.93 -2.85
C ASP A 19 -18.85 -11.11 -2.06
N GLY A 20 -17.71 -11.03 -2.73
CA GLY A 20 -16.39 -11.24 -2.12
C GLY A 20 -15.84 -10.03 -1.37
N ILE A 21 -15.84 -8.86 -2.02
CA ILE A 21 -15.17 -7.65 -1.51
C ILE A 21 -16.08 -6.41 -1.53
N GLY A 22 -17.30 -6.51 -2.06
CA GLY A 22 -18.19 -5.38 -2.24
C GLY A 22 -17.93 -4.61 -3.54
N GLU A 23 -18.96 -3.91 -4.02
CA GLU A 23 -18.87 -3.17 -5.28
C GLU A 23 -17.85 -2.02 -5.26
N PRO A 24 -17.79 -1.17 -4.21
CA PRO A 24 -16.81 -0.08 -4.16
C PRO A 24 -15.36 -0.58 -4.21
N GLU A 25 -15.04 -1.60 -3.40
CA GLU A 25 -13.70 -2.17 -3.34
C GLU A 25 -13.30 -2.87 -4.64
N ALA A 26 -14.25 -3.56 -5.29
CA ALA A 26 -14.00 -4.19 -6.58
C ALA A 26 -13.71 -3.17 -7.69
N ILE A 27 -14.41 -2.04 -7.68
CA ILE A 27 -14.16 -0.92 -8.62
C ILE A 27 -12.75 -0.35 -8.37
N ALA A 28 -12.45 -0.04 -7.11
CA ALA A 28 -11.14 0.43 -6.67
C ALA A 28 -10.01 -0.52 -7.11
N ALA A 29 -10.17 -1.82 -6.91
CA ALA A 29 -9.19 -2.83 -7.32
C ALA A 29 -8.99 -2.87 -8.85
N ILE A 30 -10.05 -2.66 -9.65
CA ILE A 30 -9.93 -2.60 -11.10
C ILE A 30 -9.19 -1.33 -11.54
N GLU A 31 -9.56 -0.17 -10.99
CA GLU A 31 -8.95 1.12 -11.33
C GLU A 31 -7.47 1.18 -10.95
N ARG A 32 -7.11 0.55 -9.83
CA ARG A 32 -5.73 0.44 -9.34
C ARG A 32 -4.94 -0.72 -9.96
N ALA A 33 -5.53 -1.50 -10.85
CA ALA A 33 -4.89 -2.71 -11.40
C ALA A 33 -4.41 -3.71 -10.33
N ASP A 34 -5.15 -3.82 -9.22
CA ASP A 34 -4.82 -4.69 -8.09
C ASP A 34 -5.25 -6.15 -8.39
N ILE A 35 -4.29 -6.94 -8.87
CA ILE A 35 -4.53 -8.35 -9.18
C ILE A 35 -4.81 -9.15 -7.90
N ARG A 36 -4.23 -8.77 -6.76
CA ARG A 36 -4.31 -9.54 -5.51
C ARG A 36 -5.68 -9.45 -4.91
N THR A 37 -6.23 -8.24 -4.77
CA THR A 37 -7.57 -8.02 -4.24
C THR A 37 -8.61 -8.74 -5.09
N LEU A 38 -8.48 -8.68 -6.42
CA LEU A 38 -9.34 -9.44 -7.34
C LEU A 38 -9.18 -10.95 -7.18
N THR A 39 -7.96 -11.45 -6.98
CA THR A 39 -7.69 -12.88 -6.79
C THR A 39 -8.16 -13.39 -5.44
N ALA A 40 -8.02 -12.59 -4.38
CA ALA A 40 -8.52 -12.86 -3.03
C ALA A 40 -10.05 -12.96 -3.01
N ALA A 41 -10.74 -12.16 -3.84
CA ALA A 41 -12.18 -12.27 -4.07
C ALA A 41 -12.59 -13.55 -4.83
N GLY A 42 -11.64 -14.42 -5.22
CA GLY A 42 -11.88 -15.68 -5.90
C GLY A 42 -11.77 -15.63 -7.43
N LEU A 43 -11.32 -14.51 -8.00
CA LEU A 43 -11.09 -14.41 -9.45
C LEU A 43 -9.80 -15.14 -9.84
N PRO A 44 -9.79 -16.01 -10.87
CA PRO A 44 -8.53 -16.61 -11.33
C PRO A 44 -7.55 -15.52 -11.81
N ARG A 45 -6.28 -15.62 -11.40
CA ARG A 45 -5.24 -14.60 -11.70
C ARG A 45 -5.18 -14.22 -13.20
N GLY A 46 -5.18 -15.20 -14.10
CA GLY A 46 -5.16 -14.93 -15.55
C GLY A 46 -6.42 -14.20 -16.05
N ARG A 47 -7.57 -14.42 -15.39
CA ARG A 47 -8.80 -13.69 -15.70
C ARG A 47 -8.75 -12.26 -15.14
N ALA A 48 -8.16 -12.05 -13.97
CA ALA A 48 -7.92 -10.71 -13.42
C ALA A 48 -7.05 -9.88 -14.40
N VAL A 49 -5.88 -10.41 -14.79
CA VAL A 49 -4.98 -9.75 -15.77
C VAL A 49 -5.71 -9.45 -17.08
N SER A 50 -6.48 -10.41 -17.61
CA SER A 50 -7.22 -10.18 -18.85
C SER A 50 -8.32 -9.12 -18.74
N ILE A 51 -8.94 -8.93 -17.58
CA ILE A 51 -9.93 -7.88 -17.35
C ILE A 51 -9.21 -6.53 -17.26
N LEU A 52 -8.17 -6.45 -16.44
CA LEU A 52 -7.40 -5.24 -16.21
C LEU A 52 -6.79 -4.69 -17.51
N ARG A 53 -6.13 -5.55 -18.31
CA ARG A 53 -5.57 -5.15 -19.62
C ARG A 53 -6.59 -4.59 -20.59
N ARG A 54 -7.84 -5.07 -20.54
CA ARG A 54 -8.89 -4.57 -21.43
C ARG A 54 -9.51 -3.28 -20.91
N ALA A 55 -9.53 -3.10 -19.58
CA ALA A 55 -9.92 -1.84 -18.96
C ALA A 55 -8.93 -0.71 -19.31
N THR A 56 -7.62 -1.01 -19.38
CA THR A 56 -6.57 -0.04 -19.72
C THR A 56 -6.39 0.20 -21.22
N GLY A 57 -6.92 -0.65 -22.10
CA GLY A 57 -6.97 -0.39 -23.55
C GLY A 57 -6.77 -1.62 -24.42
N THR A 58 -7.77 -1.92 -25.27
CA THR A 58 -7.75 -3.12 -26.14
C THR A 58 -6.84 -2.96 -27.36
N GLU A 59 -6.69 -1.74 -27.89
CA GLU A 59 -5.96 -1.47 -29.14
C GLU A 59 -4.49 -1.90 -29.10
N GLY A 60 -3.83 -1.78 -27.94
CA GLY A 60 -2.44 -2.20 -27.77
C GLY A 60 -2.25 -3.71 -27.92
N MET A 61 -3.18 -4.52 -27.40
CA MET A 61 -3.09 -5.97 -27.46
C MET A 61 -3.36 -6.54 -28.86
N ASP A 62 -4.07 -5.80 -29.72
CA ASP A 62 -4.32 -6.19 -31.11
C ASP A 62 -3.05 -6.16 -31.97
N VAL A 63 -2.02 -5.44 -31.55
CA VAL A 63 -0.68 -5.44 -32.18
C VAL A 63 -0.01 -6.82 -32.09
N LEU A 64 -0.30 -7.59 -31.04
CA LEU A 64 0.25 -8.92 -30.81
C LEU A 64 -0.55 -9.96 -31.62
N ALA A 65 -0.24 -10.10 -32.90
CA ALA A 65 -1.06 -10.83 -33.87
C ALA A 65 -1.22 -12.34 -33.55
N THR A 66 -0.21 -13.00 -32.97
CA THR A 66 -0.21 -14.46 -32.74
C THR A 66 -0.29 -14.83 -31.26
N SER A 67 -0.63 -16.08 -30.94
CA SER A 67 -0.52 -16.59 -29.57
C SER A 67 0.90 -16.43 -29.05
N ASP A 68 1.89 -16.82 -29.85
CA ASP A 68 3.29 -16.82 -29.46
C ASP A 68 3.79 -15.40 -29.14
N THR A 69 3.33 -14.36 -29.87
CA THR A 69 3.66 -12.97 -29.54
C THR A 69 3.04 -12.50 -28.24
N ARG A 70 1.87 -13.04 -27.87
CA ARG A 70 1.20 -12.74 -26.59
C ARG A 70 1.91 -13.46 -25.45
N ASP A 71 2.27 -14.73 -25.65
CA ASP A 71 2.99 -15.53 -24.66
C ASP A 71 4.36 -14.90 -24.36
N VAL A 72 5.13 -14.52 -25.38
CA VAL A 72 6.42 -13.81 -25.18
C VAL A 72 6.24 -12.47 -24.47
N TYR A 73 5.18 -11.72 -24.78
CA TYR A 73 4.90 -10.47 -24.10
C TYR A 73 4.54 -10.69 -22.63
N ASP A 74 3.77 -11.73 -22.32
CA ASP A 74 3.41 -12.12 -20.96
C ASP A 74 4.64 -12.55 -20.16
N ASP A 75 5.54 -13.33 -20.78
CA ASP A 75 6.80 -13.74 -20.17
C ASP A 75 7.72 -12.53 -19.89
N LEU A 76 7.77 -11.55 -20.81
CA LEU A 76 8.52 -10.30 -20.60
C LEU A 76 7.97 -9.48 -19.43
N LEU A 77 6.64 -9.33 -19.33
CA LEU A 77 6.03 -8.60 -18.22
C LEU A 77 6.14 -9.36 -16.89
N ALA A 78 6.07 -10.69 -16.91
CA ALA A 78 6.33 -11.52 -15.75
C ALA A 78 7.77 -11.31 -15.26
N LEU A 79 8.76 -11.41 -16.14
CA LEU A 79 10.16 -11.17 -15.83
C LEU A 79 10.40 -9.74 -15.32
N ALA A 80 9.81 -8.72 -15.96
CA ALA A 80 9.94 -7.34 -15.49
C ALA A 80 9.33 -7.14 -14.10
N SER A 81 8.22 -7.83 -13.79
CA SER A 81 7.57 -7.74 -12.47
C SER A 81 8.40 -8.33 -11.33
N GLU A 82 9.38 -9.18 -11.61
CA GLU A 82 10.31 -9.71 -10.59
C GLU A 82 11.27 -8.64 -10.07
N TYR A 83 11.40 -7.52 -10.79
CA TYR A 83 12.19 -6.34 -10.39
C TYR A 83 11.34 -5.25 -9.77
N ALA A 84 10.08 -5.56 -9.43
CA ALA A 84 9.23 -4.62 -8.74
C ALA A 84 9.80 -4.25 -7.36
N LEU A 85 9.65 -2.99 -6.98
CA LEU A 85 9.91 -2.50 -5.62
C LEU A 85 8.69 -2.67 -4.73
N THR A 86 7.50 -2.68 -5.33
CA THR A 86 6.26 -2.95 -4.60
C THR A 86 5.43 -3.99 -5.30
N ASP A 87 4.64 -4.66 -4.50
CA ASP A 87 3.64 -5.63 -4.84
C ASP A 87 2.59 -5.06 -5.80
N HIS A 88 2.22 -3.80 -5.59
CA HIS A 88 1.36 -3.02 -6.46
C HIS A 88 2.04 -2.69 -7.80
N ALA A 89 3.32 -2.27 -7.79
CA ALA A 89 4.08 -2.03 -9.02
C ALA A 89 4.23 -3.31 -9.86
N ALA A 90 4.46 -4.47 -9.23
CA ALA A 90 4.48 -5.76 -9.92
C ALA A 90 3.18 -6.04 -10.67
N ASP A 91 2.04 -5.77 -10.05
CA ASP A 91 0.74 -6.00 -10.66
C ASP A 91 0.46 -4.99 -11.79
N ARG A 92 0.80 -3.70 -11.61
CA ARG A 92 0.77 -2.68 -12.67
C ARG A 92 1.60 -3.09 -13.89
N ILE A 93 2.82 -3.61 -13.68
CA ILE A 93 3.68 -4.10 -14.77
C ILE A 93 3.00 -5.23 -15.54
N ARG A 94 2.40 -6.22 -14.84
CA ARG A 94 1.77 -7.40 -15.48
C ARG A 94 0.57 -7.05 -16.36
N VAL A 95 -0.10 -5.93 -16.10
CA VAL A 95 -1.26 -5.48 -16.87
C VAL A 95 -0.94 -4.43 -17.92
N MET A 96 0.34 -4.11 -18.12
CA MET A 96 0.73 -3.23 -19.21
C MET A 96 0.29 -3.79 -20.56
N THR A 97 -0.03 -2.90 -21.48
CA THR A 97 -0.33 -3.21 -22.87
C THR A 97 0.63 -2.45 -23.78
N PRO A 98 0.88 -2.94 -25.02
CA PRO A 98 1.70 -2.20 -25.96
C PRO A 98 1.12 -0.81 -26.24
N LEU A 99 1.98 0.20 -26.26
CA LEU A 99 1.59 1.56 -26.63
C LEU A 99 1.36 1.65 -28.14
N THR A 100 0.41 2.48 -28.58
CA THR A 100 -0.01 2.56 -29.99
C THR A 100 0.44 3.84 -30.70
N SER A 101 0.96 4.84 -29.98
CA SER A 101 1.52 6.07 -30.54
C SER A 101 3.03 6.14 -30.31
N ARG A 102 3.76 6.74 -31.28
CA ARG A 102 5.21 6.92 -31.17
C ARG A 102 5.60 7.87 -30.04
N ASP A 103 4.80 8.90 -29.82
CA ASP A 103 5.05 9.88 -28.76
C ASP A 103 4.96 9.19 -27.39
N ALA A 104 3.89 8.41 -27.14
CA ALA A 104 3.77 7.67 -25.88
C ALA A 104 4.90 6.63 -25.70
N MET A 105 5.34 5.97 -26.78
CA MET A 105 6.51 5.09 -26.73
C MET A 105 7.78 5.85 -26.37
N ALA A 106 7.98 7.04 -26.95
CA ALA A 106 9.14 7.88 -26.67
C ALA A 106 9.15 8.34 -25.20
N ASP A 107 8.02 8.85 -24.72
CA ASP A 107 7.83 9.31 -23.34
C ASP A 107 8.13 8.16 -22.35
N ARG A 108 7.51 6.99 -22.54
CA ARG A 108 7.78 5.82 -21.69
C ARG A 108 9.25 5.39 -21.71
N LEU A 109 9.90 5.50 -22.87
CA LEU A 109 11.33 5.18 -22.97
C LEU A 109 12.18 6.21 -22.23
N ASP A 110 11.82 7.49 -22.25
CA ASP A 110 12.52 8.52 -21.48
C ASP A 110 12.36 8.27 -19.98
N ASP A 111 11.14 8.01 -19.50
CA ASP A 111 10.86 7.71 -18.08
C ASP A 111 11.69 6.51 -17.57
N VAL A 112 11.66 5.39 -18.30
CA VAL A 112 12.37 4.16 -17.91
C VAL A 112 13.88 4.35 -17.95
N LEU A 113 14.40 5.13 -18.89
CA LEU A 113 15.84 5.39 -18.99
C LEU A 113 16.31 6.40 -17.94
N ALA A 114 15.50 7.38 -17.57
CA ALA A 114 15.75 8.28 -16.45
C ALA A 114 15.80 7.48 -15.14
N ALA A 115 14.79 6.65 -14.88
CA ALA A 115 14.77 5.77 -13.71
C ALA A 115 15.95 4.77 -13.67
N LYS A 116 16.32 4.19 -14.82
CA LYS A 116 17.53 3.35 -14.97
C LYS A 116 18.80 4.12 -14.61
N ALA A 117 18.93 5.35 -15.07
CA ALA A 117 20.09 6.19 -14.79
C ALA A 117 20.16 6.55 -13.30
N ALA A 118 19.04 6.95 -12.70
CA ALA A 118 18.96 7.26 -11.28
C ALA A 118 19.34 6.04 -10.42
N TRP A 119 18.75 4.87 -10.69
CA TRP A 119 19.09 3.62 -9.99
C TRP A 119 20.57 3.25 -10.10
N ARG A 120 21.16 3.41 -11.29
CA ARG A 120 22.60 3.16 -11.50
C ARG A 120 23.49 4.19 -10.81
N GLY A 121 23.02 5.43 -10.64
CA GLY A 121 23.71 6.49 -9.93
C GLY A 121 23.86 6.22 -8.43
N LEU A 122 22.92 5.49 -7.84
CA LEU A 122 22.95 5.13 -6.42
C LEU A 122 24.11 4.18 -6.08
N THR A 123 24.67 4.39 -4.88
CA THR A 123 25.58 3.45 -4.21
C THR A 123 24.84 2.19 -3.76
N GLY A 124 25.59 1.17 -3.36
CA GLY A 124 25.00 -0.07 -2.84
C GLY A 124 24.15 0.17 -1.58
N ASP A 125 24.60 1.05 -0.70
CA ASP A 125 23.91 1.37 0.56
C ASP A 125 22.62 2.16 0.30
N GLU A 126 22.66 3.15 -0.61
CA GLU A 126 21.46 3.92 -1.00
C GLU A 126 20.41 3.05 -1.71
N ARG A 127 20.85 2.11 -2.57
CA ARG A 127 19.92 1.12 -3.17
C ARG A 127 19.27 0.24 -2.10
N GLY A 128 20.02 -0.11 -1.06
CA GLY A 128 19.49 -0.82 0.11
C GLY A 128 18.40 -0.02 0.79
N GLN A 129 18.70 1.24 1.16
CA GLN A 129 17.73 2.15 1.81
C GLN A 129 16.46 2.36 0.99
N VAL A 130 16.57 2.56 -0.33
CA VAL A 130 15.42 2.68 -1.22
C VAL A 130 14.59 1.40 -1.24
N THR A 131 15.24 0.24 -1.29
CA THR A 131 14.53 -1.06 -1.29
C THR A 131 13.82 -1.28 0.04
N ASP A 132 14.52 -1.06 1.16
CA ASP A 132 13.98 -1.21 2.52
C ASP A 132 12.78 -0.28 2.76
N ALA A 133 12.80 0.93 2.20
CA ALA A 133 11.69 1.88 2.29
C ALA A 133 10.42 1.38 1.57
N PHE A 134 10.58 0.77 0.38
CA PHE A 134 9.45 0.19 -0.34
C PHE A 134 8.98 -1.14 0.26
N ASP A 135 9.88 -1.96 0.80
CA ASP A 135 9.52 -3.17 1.53
C ASP A 135 8.69 -2.81 2.78
N ALA A 136 9.10 -1.80 3.54
CA ALA A 136 8.34 -1.30 4.69
C ALA A 136 6.97 -0.70 4.29
N TYR A 137 6.90 -0.06 3.11
CA TYR A 137 5.65 0.45 2.56
C TYR A 137 4.64 -0.68 2.25
N ASP A 138 5.11 -1.75 1.62
CA ASP A 138 4.29 -2.92 1.31
C ASP A 138 3.88 -3.72 2.55
N ASP A 139 4.81 -3.93 3.48
CA ASP A 139 4.55 -4.62 4.76
C ASP A 139 3.47 -3.89 5.59
N ALA A 140 3.38 -2.57 5.45
CA ALA A 140 2.36 -1.73 6.07
C ALA A 140 1.05 -1.65 5.25
N GLY A 141 0.91 -2.43 4.18
CA GLY A 141 -0.30 -2.49 3.36
C GLY A 141 -0.52 -1.29 2.45
N GLY A 142 0.53 -0.51 2.15
CA GLY A 142 0.45 0.61 1.22
C GLY A 142 -0.37 1.81 1.72
N THR A 143 -0.52 1.96 3.04
CA THR A 143 -1.28 3.05 3.67
C THR A 143 -0.67 4.43 3.41
N ASP A 144 -1.46 5.49 3.57
CA ASP A 144 -0.99 6.87 3.43
C ASP A 144 0.19 7.18 4.38
N SER A 145 0.11 6.72 5.64
CA SER A 145 1.23 6.85 6.60
C SER A 145 2.51 6.20 6.09
N ALA A 146 2.38 5.00 5.50
CA ALA A 146 3.50 4.26 4.94
C ALA A 146 4.06 4.95 3.68
N ALA A 147 3.20 5.51 2.82
CA ALA A 147 3.62 6.28 1.66
C ALA A 147 4.41 7.52 2.07
N VAL A 148 3.90 8.28 3.05
CA VAL A 148 4.59 9.45 3.60
C VAL A 148 5.93 9.05 4.23
N ALA A 149 5.98 7.93 4.95
CA ALA A 149 7.23 7.40 5.48
C ALA A 149 8.24 7.10 4.36
N ALA A 150 7.84 6.38 3.32
CA ALA A 150 8.69 6.08 2.17
C ALA A 150 9.16 7.36 1.46
N ALA A 151 8.27 8.35 1.30
CA ALA A 151 8.61 9.63 0.68
C ALA A 151 9.70 10.38 1.46
N LEU A 152 9.59 10.40 2.80
CA LEU A 152 10.60 11.01 3.66
C LEU A 152 11.96 10.29 3.59
N GLU A 153 11.96 8.95 3.52
CA GLU A 153 13.19 8.17 3.35
C GLU A 153 13.83 8.44 1.97
N LEU A 154 13.05 8.44 0.89
CA LEU A 154 13.56 8.74 -0.46
C LEU A 154 14.13 10.17 -0.55
N LYS A 155 13.50 11.14 0.11
CA LYS A 155 14.05 12.51 0.23
C LYS A 155 15.35 12.55 1.01
N ALA A 156 15.50 11.74 2.07
CA ALA A 156 16.72 11.68 2.85
C ALA A 156 17.91 11.10 2.06
N VAL A 157 17.65 10.20 1.11
CA VAL A 157 18.66 9.70 0.15
C VAL A 157 19.14 10.80 -0.81
N GLY A 158 18.37 11.88 -0.99
CA GLY A 158 18.74 13.00 -1.85
C GLY A 158 18.60 12.66 -3.34
N LEU A 159 17.56 11.91 -3.68
CA LEU A 159 17.24 11.56 -5.06
C LEU A 159 16.62 12.77 -5.78
N ASP A 160 17.32 13.28 -6.79
CA ASP A 160 16.89 14.40 -7.63
C ASP A 160 16.69 13.95 -9.08
N GLY A 161 15.75 14.58 -9.79
CA GLY A 161 15.43 14.30 -11.20
C GLY A 161 14.38 13.20 -11.37
N ASP A 162 13.79 13.12 -12.57
CA ASP A 162 12.82 12.07 -12.93
C ASP A 162 13.27 10.65 -12.53
N PRO A 163 12.43 9.85 -11.84
CA PRO A 163 11.02 10.10 -11.51
C PRO A 163 10.78 10.81 -10.16
N PHE A 164 11.81 11.26 -9.44
CA PHE A 164 11.71 11.78 -8.09
C PHE A 164 11.26 13.24 -7.98
N ASP A 165 11.23 13.97 -9.11
CA ASP A 165 10.79 15.37 -9.15
C ASP A 165 9.35 15.54 -8.62
N ALA A 166 8.51 14.51 -8.70
CA ALA A 166 7.18 14.49 -8.09
C ALA A 166 7.18 14.67 -6.56
N LEU A 167 8.28 14.33 -5.88
CA LEU A 167 8.47 14.57 -4.45
C LEU A 167 9.13 15.91 -4.15
N ALA A 168 9.70 16.61 -5.14
CA ALA A 168 10.50 17.81 -4.89
C ALA A 168 9.67 18.96 -4.26
N ASP A 169 8.39 19.05 -4.62
CA ASP A 169 7.51 20.14 -4.20
C ASP A 169 6.87 19.93 -2.82
N SER A 170 6.90 18.72 -2.25
CA SER A 170 6.25 18.47 -0.96
C SER A 170 7.07 18.99 0.24
N ASP A 171 6.41 19.51 1.27
CA ASP A 171 7.09 20.00 2.46
C ASP A 171 7.44 18.83 3.41
N PRO A 172 8.73 18.51 3.64
CA PRO A 172 9.12 17.40 4.50
C PRO A 172 8.73 17.63 5.97
N ASP A 173 8.62 18.87 6.44
CA ASP A 173 8.22 19.16 7.81
C ASP A 173 6.70 18.91 7.98
N ALA A 174 5.89 19.36 7.02
CA ALA A 174 4.45 19.06 6.99
C ALA A 174 4.18 17.55 6.88
N LEU A 175 4.93 16.84 6.03
CA LEU A 175 4.83 15.38 5.91
C LEU A 175 5.19 14.65 7.21
N ARG A 176 6.17 15.13 7.98
CA ARG A 176 6.51 14.50 9.28
C ARG A 176 5.42 14.70 10.31
N GLU A 177 4.81 15.88 10.35
CA GLU A 177 3.66 16.16 11.22
C GLU A 177 2.47 15.28 10.85
N ALA A 178 2.10 15.24 9.57
CA ALA A 178 1.04 14.39 9.05
C ALA A 178 1.28 12.90 9.30
N LYS A 179 2.53 12.41 9.13
CA LYS A 179 2.90 11.02 9.43
C LYS A 179 2.63 10.67 10.89
N GLY A 180 2.95 11.59 11.80
CA GLY A 180 2.62 11.46 13.21
C GLY A 180 1.13 11.20 13.38
N ALA A 181 0.29 12.07 12.82
CA ALA A 181 -1.17 11.93 12.92
C ALA A 181 -1.71 10.65 12.25
N LEU A 182 -1.30 10.36 11.02
CA LEU A 182 -1.71 9.18 10.25
C LEU A 182 -1.34 7.85 10.93
N GLY A 183 -0.32 7.84 11.79
CA GLY A 183 0.09 6.67 12.55
C GLY A 183 -0.85 6.34 13.73
N TYR A 184 -1.68 7.29 14.16
CA TYR A 184 -2.49 7.20 15.37
C TYR A 184 -4.00 7.25 15.12
N ILE A 185 -4.44 7.42 13.87
CA ILE A 185 -5.86 7.45 13.51
C ILE A 185 -6.16 6.44 12.41
N ARG A 186 -7.31 5.77 12.52
CA ARG A 186 -7.82 4.86 11.48
C ARG A 186 -9.29 5.16 11.20
N GLU A 187 -9.64 5.24 9.93
CA GLU A 187 -11.05 5.29 9.53
C GLU A 187 -11.68 3.90 9.63
N THR A 188 -12.80 3.80 10.37
CA THR A 188 -13.61 2.58 10.51
C THR A 188 -15.03 2.80 10.00
N GLY A 189 -15.82 1.73 9.92
CA GLY A 189 -17.24 1.85 9.53
C GLY A 189 -18.09 2.69 10.49
N ASP A 190 -17.62 2.87 11.74
CA ASP A 190 -18.31 3.62 12.80
C ASP A 190 -17.71 5.04 13.01
N GLY A 191 -16.71 5.42 12.21
CA GLY A 191 -16.01 6.71 12.28
C GLY A 191 -14.49 6.56 12.53
N PRO A 192 -13.79 7.67 12.79
CA PRO A 192 -12.37 7.65 13.11
C PRO A 192 -12.14 7.00 14.49
N GLU A 193 -11.23 6.02 14.53
CA GLU A 193 -10.75 5.35 15.74
C GLU A 193 -9.35 5.89 16.07
N VAL A 194 -9.14 6.30 17.33
CA VAL A 194 -7.84 6.76 17.81
C VAL A 194 -7.08 5.60 18.45
N LEU A 195 -5.88 5.32 17.96
CA LEU A 195 -5.01 4.25 18.44
C LEU A 195 -4.27 4.65 19.72
N ASP A 196 -3.90 3.66 20.53
CA ASP A 196 -3.16 3.87 21.77
C ASP A 196 -1.83 4.61 21.53
N GLY A 197 -1.45 5.47 22.47
CA GLY A 197 -0.26 6.31 22.40
C GLY A 197 -0.45 7.62 21.61
N ALA A 198 -1.65 7.88 21.11
CA ALA A 198 -1.99 9.17 20.49
C ALA A 198 -2.10 10.29 21.54
N ASP A 199 -2.62 9.96 22.73
CA ASP A 199 -2.88 10.91 23.80
C ASP A 199 -2.84 10.20 25.17
N ASP A 200 -1.91 10.61 26.03
CA ASP A 200 -1.70 10.00 27.36
C ASP A 200 -2.97 10.11 28.25
N GLU A 201 -3.77 11.17 28.09
CA GLU A 201 -5.01 11.36 28.86
C GLU A 201 -6.10 10.38 28.41
N LEU A 202 -6.28 10.20 27.10
CA LEU A 202 -7.20 9.21 26.54
C LEU A 202 -6.83 7.79 26.97
N ASP A 203 -5.55 7.43 26.87
CA ASP A 203 -5.05 6.11 27.28
C ASP A 203 -5.33 5.87 28.77
N THR A 204 -5.05 6.87 29.60
CA THR A 204 -5.35 6.82 31.05
C THR A 204 -6.85 6.63 31.31
N LEU A 205 -7.72 7.33 30.57
CA LEU A 205 -9.18 7.19 30.71
C LEU A 205 -9.67 5.80 30.28
N ARG A 206 -9.10 5.22 29.21
CA ARG A 206 -9.41 3.86 28.74
C ARG A 206 -9.00 2.81 29.78
N GLU A 207 -7.81 2.95 30.37
CA GLU A 207 -7.35 2.08 31.46
C GLU A 207 -8.26 2.18 32.70
N GLN A 208 -8.60 3.39 33.13
CA GLN A 208 -9.51 3.64 34.25
C GLN A 208 -10.90 3.05 34.00
N ARG A 209 -11.42 3.19 32.77
CA ARG A 209 -12.70 2.63 32.35
C ARG A 209 -12.68 1.11 32.40
N ALA A 210 -11.61 0.48 31.88
CA ALA A 210 -11.46 -0.97 31.91
C ALA A 210 -11.41 -1.49 33.35
N ALA A 211 -10.62 -0.86 34.22
CA ALA A 211 -10.54 -1.24 35.63
C ALA A 211 -11.87 -1.04 36.38
N ALA A 212 -12.60 0.05 36.10
CA ALA A 212 -13.93 0.26 36.68
C ALA A 212 -14.95 -0.79 36.22
N ALA A 213 -14.87 -1.24 34.96
CA ALA A 213 -15.70 -2.30 34.43
C ALA A 213 -15.37 -3.67 35.07
N ASP A 214 -14.08 -3.99 35.23
CA ASP A 214 -13.65 -5.21 35.92
C ASP A 214 -14.12 -5.24 37.39
N LEU A 215 -14.01 -4.11 38.09
CA LEU A 215 -14.56 -3.96 39.45
C LEU A 215 -16.08 -4.11 39.48
N SER A 216 -16.78 -3.58 38.46
CA SER A 216 -18.24 -3.71 38.32
C SER A 216 -18.66 -5.18 38.18
N ASP A 217 -17.91 -5.96 37.41
CA ASP A 217 -18.16 -7.40 37.25
C ASP A 217 -17.83 -8.19 38.54
N ALA A 218 -16.88 -7.70 39.34
CA ALA A 218 -16.48 -8.25 40.63
C ALA A 218 -17.17 -7.58 41.86
N ALA A 219 -18.28 -6.86 41.66
CA ALA A 219 -18.90 -6.03 42.70
C ALA A 219 -19.21 -6.78 44.01
N PHE A 220 -19.57 -8.07 43.95
CA PHE A 220 -19.84 -8.87 45.15
C PHE A 220 -18.58 -9.14 45.98
N ASP A 221 -17.44 -9.38 45.33
CA ASP A 221 -16.16 -9.65 46.01
C ASP A 221 -15.65 -8.39 46.74
N ILE A 222 -15.92 -7.21 46.19
CA ILE A 222 -15.64 -5.91 46.83
C ILE A 222 -16.45 -5.76 48.11
N VAL A 223 -17.74 -6.10 48.07
CA VAL A 223 -18.62 -6.02 49.24
C VAL A 223 -18.11 -6.92 50.36
N ASP A 224 -17.69 -8.14 50.04
CA ASP A 224 -17.16 -9.09 51.02
C ASP A 224 -15.82 -8.60 51.60
N THR A 225 -14.91 -8.12 50.75
CA THR A 225 -13.61 -7.55 51.16
C THR A 225 -13.78 -6.39 52.14
N VAL A 226 -14.70 -5.45 51.86
CA VAL A 226 -14.94 -4.29 52.73
C VAL A 226 -15.69 -4.68 54.03
N ARG A 227 -16.47 -5.77 54.01
CA ARG A 227 -17.21 -6.27 55.19
C ARG A 227 -16.35 -7.07 56.16
N GLU A 228 -15.32 -7.78 55.68
CA GLU A 228 -14.39 -8.54 56.53
C GLU A 228 -13.64 -7.64 57.54
N ASP A 229 -13.55 -6.34 57.27
CA ASP A 229 -12.98 -5.33 58.15
C ASP A 229 -13.83 -4.96 59.39
N GLY A 230 -14.98 -5.62 59.60
CA GLY A 230 -15.77 -5.50 60.83
C GLY A 230 -16.56 -4.20 60.98
N ILE A 231 -16.83 -3.51 59.87
CA ILE A 231 -17.53 -2.22 59.83
C ILE A 231 -19.04 -2.43 60.02
N ARG A 232 -19.65 -1.65 60.92
CA ARG A 232 -21.10 -1.71 61.23
C ARG A 232 -21.87 -0.46 60.80
N ASP A 233 -21.17 0.53 60.25
CA ASP A 233 -21.72 1.84 59.87
C ASP A 233 -21.63 2.02 58.34
N MET A 234 -22.74 2.44 57.72
CA MET A 234 -22.81 2.59 56.27
C MET A 234 -21.98 3.77 55.76
N GLU A 235 -21.84 4.85 56.52
CA GLU A 235 -21.03 6.00 56.09
C GLU A 235 -19.55 5.64 56.00
N THR A 236 -19.07 4.88 56.98
CA THR A 236 -17.71 4.31 56.98
C THR A 236 -17.50 3.32 55.84
N LEU A 237 -18.49 2.46 55.56
CA LEU A 237 -18.44 1.52 54.43
C LEU A 237 -18.38 2.26 53.09
N ARG A 238 -19.23 3.28 52.89
CA ARG A 238 -19.23 4.10 51.67
C ARG A 238 -17.87 4.73 51.41
N ARG A 239 -17.24 5.32 52.45
CA ARG A 239 -15.88 5.88 52.31
C ARG A 239 -14.86 4.82 51.91
N ARG A 240 -14.87 3.63 52.53
CA ARG A 240 -13.92 2.54 52.19
C ARG A 240 -14.12 1.98 50.80
N VAL A 241 -15.36 1.78 50.38
CA VAL A 241 -15.67 1.36 49.00
C VAL A 241 -15.11 2.37 48.01
N VAL A 242 -15.35 3.66 48.26
CA VAL A 242 -14.83 4.73 47.40
C VAL A 242 -13.29 4.74 47.38
N ASP A 243 -12.64 4.61 48.54
CA ASP A 243 -11.19 4.58 48.62
C ASP A 243 -10.61 3.35 47.89
N HIS A 244 -11.24 2.19 48.04
CA HIS A 244 -10.86 0.94 47.36
C HIS A 244 -11.00 1.05 45.84
N ILE A 245 -12.15 1.52 45.34
CA ILE A 245 -12.36 1.72 43.89
C ILE A 245 -11.34 2.73 43.33
N ALA A 246 -11.10 3.83 44.04
CA ALA A 246 -10.14 4.85 43.62
C ALA A 246 -8.71 4.30 43.51
N GLU A 247 -8.29 3.45 44.46
CA GLU A 247 -6.96 2.83 44.47
C GLU A 247 -6.83 1.76 43.38
N GLU A 248 -7.78 0.83 43.29
CA GLU A 248 -7.73 -0.29 42.34
C GLU A 248 -7.87 0.17 40.88
N ALA A 249 -8.71 1.18 40.61
CA ALA A 249 -8.91 1.69 39.26
C ALA A 249 -7.98 2.87 38.90
N GLY A 250 -7.15 3.35 39.84
CA GLY A 250 -6.30 4.53 39.61
C GLY A 250 -7.08 5.82 39.36
N ILE A 251 -8.31 5.94 39.89
CA ILE A 251 -9.23 7.06 39.67
C ILE A 251 -9.17 8.02 40.86
N ALA A 252 -9.23 9.32 40.59
CA ALA A 252 -9.32 10.32 41.66
C ALA A 252 -10.56 10.09 42.55
N GLN A 253 -10.36 10.03 43.88
CA GLN A 253 -11.44 9.81 44.85
C GLN A 253 -12.61 10.77 44.68
N SER A 254 -12.38 12.02 44.24
CA SER A 254 -13.44 12.99 43.98
C SER A 254 -14.39 12.54 42.87
N ARG A 255 -13.89 11.89 41.82
CA ARG A 255 -14.69 11.38 40.71
C ARG A 255 -15.55 10.19 41.16
N VAL A 256 -14.95 9.24 41.88
CA VAL A 256 -15.68 8.10 42.46
C VAL A 256 -16.77 8.56 43.44
N ARG A 257 -16.52 9.62 44.23
CA ARG A 257 -17.55 10.20 45.12
C ARG A 257 -18.70 10.85 44.35
N SER A 258 -18.42 11.50 43.22
CA SER A 258 -19.46 12.12 42.40
C SER A 258 -20.40 11.08 41.77
N ALA A 259 -19.85 9.93 41.37
CA ALA A 259 -20.59 8.80 40.83
C ALA A 259 -21.28 7.93 41.91
N ALA A 260 -21.03 8.20 43.20
CA ALA A 260 -21.52 7.36 44.29
C ALA A 260 -23.04 7.41 44.45
N ALA A 261 -23.65 6.26 44.65
CA ALA A 261 -25.11 6.16 44.80
C ALA A 261 -25.62 6.80 46.10
N ASP A 262 -26.51 7.79 45.98
CA ASP A 262 -27.09 8.49 47.13
C ASP A 262 -28.16 7.65 47.86
N ASP A 263 -28.99 6.92 47.09
CA ASP A 263 -30.22 6.24 47.55
C ASP A 263 -30.09 4.70 47.66
N ALA A 264 -28.86 4.19 47.79
CA ALA A 264 -28.61 2.76 47.85
C ALA A 264 -29.30 2.06 49.05
N VAL A 265 -29.95 0.93 48.79
CA VAL A 265 -30.71 0.15 49.79
C VAL A 265 -29.80 -0.62 50.74
N ASP A 266 -28.69 -1.16 50.22
CA ASP A 266 -27.66 -1.86 50.98
C ASP A 266 -26.26 -1.65 50.38
N ALA A 267 -25.25 -2.31 50.96
CA ALA A 267 -23.87 -2.18 50.51
C ALA A 267 -23.61 -2.75 49.10
N ALA A 268 -24.29 -3.84 48.73
CA ALA A 268 -24.13 -4.42 47.39
C ALA A 268 -24.80 -3.53 46.35
N ASP A 269 -25.99 -3.00 46.68
CA ASP A 269 -26.68 -2.02 45.86
C ASP A 269 -25.85 -0.74 45.70
N PHE A 270 -25.21 -0.26 46.77
CA PHE A 270 -24.31 0.90 46.72
C PHE A 270 -23.12 0.68 45.79
N VAL A 271 -22.41 -0.45 45.93
CA VAL A 271 -21.24 -0.78 45.11
C VAL A 271 -21.63 -0.90 43.65
N SER A 272 -22.67 -1.69 43.34
CA SER A 272 -23.11 -1.92 41.97
C SER A 272 -23.62 -0.65 41.28
N GLN A 273 -24.42 0.18 41.98
CA GLN A 273 -24.90 1.44 41.40
C GLN A 273 -23.76 2.45 41.20
N THR A 274 -22.83 2.54 42.16
CA THR A 274 -21.68 3.45 42.07
C THR A 274 -20.76 3.06 40.91
N LEU A 275 -20.39 1.78 40.80
CA LEU A 275 -19.52 1.29 39.73
C LEU A 275 -20.19 1.42 38.36
N ARG A 276 -21.49 1.13 38.26
CA ARG A 276 -22.23 1.34 37.02
C ARG A 276 -22.24 2.81 36.59
N SER A 277 -22.55 3.73 37.50
CA SER A 277 -22.52 5.17 37.22
C SER A 277 -21.12 5.64 36.83
N LEU A 278 -20.09 5.11 37.51
CA LEU A 278 -18.69 5.44 37.23
C LEU A 278 -18.26 4.93 35.85
N VAL A 279 -18.65 3.71 35.46
CA VAL A 279 -18.41 3.17 34.12
C VAL A 279 -19.11 4.04 33.07
N ASP A 280 -20.38 4.39 33.26
CA ASP A 280 -21.13 5.25 32.33
C ASP A 280 -20.48 6.66 32.19
N GLU A 281 -19.98 7.23 33.30
CA GLU A 281 -19.23 8.50 33.30
C GLU A 281 -17.86 8.40 32.61
N LEU A 282 -17.16 7.28 32.77
CA LEU A 282 -15.87 7.04 32.12
C LEU A 282 -16.05 6.75 30.63
N ASP A 283 -17.08 5.98 30.25
CA ASP A 283 -17.47 5.76 28.86
C ASP A 283 -17.71 7.08 28.13
N SER A 284 -18.45 7.99 28.78
CA SER A 284 -18.72 9.32 28.23
C SER A 284 -17.42 10.15 28.11
N ALA A 285 -16.55 10.11 29.11
CA ALA A 285 -15.30 10.87 29.09
C ALA A 285 -14.28 10.33 28.08
N VAL A 286 -14.19 9.00 27.91
CA VAL A 286 -13.39 8.37 26.86
C VAL A 286 -13.91 8.82 25.50
N ALA A 287 -15.22 8.73 25.26
CA ALA A 287 -15.82 9.17 23.99
C ALA A 287 -15.58 10.65 23.69
N ASP A 288 -15.75 11.54 24.68
CA ASP A 288 -15.51 12.98 24.52
C ASP A 288 -14.03 13.29 24.24
N ARG A 289 -13.10 12.62 24.96
CA ARG A 289 -11.66 12.81 24.74
C ARG A 289 -11.22 12.23 23.40
N GLU A 290 -11.71 11.05 23.04
CA GLU A 290 -11.43 10.41 21.76
C GLU A 290 -11.89 11.28 20.59
N ALA A 291 -13.10 11.84 20.65
CA ALA A 291 -13.58 12.78 19.63
C ALA A 291 -12.68 14.03 19.51
N THR A 292 -12.21 14.56 20.64
CA THR A 292 -11.31 15.73 20.65
C THR A 292 -9.96 15.38 19.99
N VAL A 293 -9.37 14.25 20.36
CA VAL A 293 -8.08 13.80 19.80
C VAL A 293 -8.21 13.47 18.32
N ALA A 294 -9.32 12.82 17.92
CA ALA A 294 -9.60 12.56 16.51
C ALA A 294 -9.68 13.86 15.69
N ASP A 295 -10.42 14.87 16.16
CA ASP A 295 -10.53 16.18 15.50
C ASP A 295 -9.15 16.87 15.38
N GLU A 296 -8.30 16.78 16.41
CA GLU A 296 -6.93 17.34 16.39
C GLU A 296 -6.03 16.63 15.36
N LEU A 297 -6.06 15.29 15.33
CA LEU A 297 -5.29 14.48 14.37
C LEU A 297 -5.78 14.72 12.93
N GLN A 298 -7.10 14.77 12.72
CA GLN A 298 -7.68 15.10 11.41
C GLN A 298 -7.33 16.53 10.97
N GLY A 299 -7.25 17.48 11.91
CA GLY A 299 -6.77 18.84 11.64
C GLY A 299 -5.32 18.86 11.14
N GLN A 300 -4.42 18.12 11.80
CA GLN A 300 -3.01 18.01 11.38
C GLN A 300 -2.87 17.37 9.99
N ILE A 301 -3.68 16.34 9.70
CA ILE A 301 -3.72 15.73 8.36
C ILE A 301 -4.26 16.73 7.33
N GLY A 302 -5.34 17.45 7.67
CA GLY A 302 -5.96 18.45 6.80
C GLY A 302 -5.03 19.60 6.44
N ASP A 303 -4.20 20.06 7.39
CA ASP A 303 -3.22 21.12 7.16
C ASP A 303 -2.13 20.71 6.14
N ALA A 304 -1.88 19.41 5.98
CA ALA A 304 -0.90 18.83 5.07
C ALA A 304 -1.54 17.98 3.96
N GLU A 305 -2.86 18.07 3.73
CA GLU A 305 -3.61 17.16 2.86
C GLU A 305 -3.02 17.10 1.45
N ALA A 306 -2.71 18.26 0.88
CA ALA A 306 -2.13 18.36 -0.47
C ALA A 306 -0.74 17.71 -0.55
N ASP A 307 0.09 17.86 0.49
CA ASP A 307 1.41 17.23 0.55
C ASP A 307 1.31 15.70 0.69
N VAL A 308 0.37 15.23 1.52
CA VAL A 308 0.10 13.79 1.71
C VAL A 308 -0.41 13.16 0.41
N GLU A 309 -1.40 13.76 -0.25
CA GLU A 309 -1.93 13.26 -1.53
C GLU A 309 -0.83 13.19 -2.59
N ALA A 310 -0.02 14.26 -2.72
CA ALA A 310 1.11 14.28 -3.63
C ALA A 310 2.15 13.20 -3.31
N ALA A 311 2.45 12.97 -2.03
CA ALA A 311 3.37 11.92 -1.60
C ALA A 311 2.83 10.52 -1.93
N VAL A 312 1.54 10.26 -1.66
CA VAL A 312 0.89 8.97 -1.94
C VAL A 312 0.91 8.66 -3.44
N GLU A 313 0.54 9.62 -4.28
CA GLU A 313 0.58 9.46 -5.74
C GLU A 313 2.03 9.25 -6.24
N ALA A 314 2.96 10.09 -5.79
CA ALA A 314 4.36 10.03 -6.21
C ALA A 314 5.01 8.69 -5.84
N ILE A 315 4.74 8.15 -4.64
CA ILE A 315 5.32 6.87 -4.22
C ILE A 315 4.89 5.71 -5.13
N GLY A 316 3.62 5.66 -5.52
CA GLY A 316 3.12 4.63 -6.44
C GLY A 316 3.78 4.70 -7.82
N ASP A 317 3.99 5.91 -8.35
CA ASP A 317 4.59 6.12 -9.67
C ASP A 317 6.11 6.00 -9.68
N ILE A 318 6.78 6.44 -8.62
CA ILE A 318 8.21 6.22 -8.40
C ILE A 318 8.47 4.71 -8.27
N ALA A 319 7.65 3.98 -7.50
CA ALA A 319 7.76 2.53 -7.37
C ALA A 319 7.71 1.86 -8.74
N LEU A 320 6.71 2.18 -9.58
CA LEU A 320 6.58 1.63 -10.92
C LEU A 320 7.78 1.99 -11.81
N SER A 321 8.14 3.27 -11.85
CA SER A 321 9.19 3.79 -12.74
C SER A 321 10.56 3.21 -12.38
N LEU A 322 10.93 3.21 -11.10
CA LEU A 322 12.16 2.58 -10.62
C LEU A 322 12.15 1.07 -10.81
N SER A 323 11.02 0.39 -10.68
CA SER A 323 10.92 -1.06 -10.96
C SER A 323 11.30 -1.37 -12.41
N LEU A 324 10.75 -0.62 -13.36
CA LEU A 324 11.11 -0.74 -14.78
C LEU A 324 12.57 -0.32 -15.03
N GLY A 325 13.05 0.72 -14.34
CA GLY A 325 14.44 1.15 -14.37
C GLY A 325 15.42 0.08 -13.85
N ARG A 326 15.06 -0.62 -12.77
CA ARG A 326 15.81 -1.76 -12.18
C ARG A 326 15.89 -2.92 -13.17
N PHE A 327 14.76 -3.28 -13.78
CA PHE A 327 14.72 -4.28 -14.85
C PHE A 327 15.64 -3.89 -16.01
N ALA A 328 15.52 -2.65 -16.50
CA ALA A 328 16.35 -2.14 -17.59
C ALA A 328 17.85 -2.06 -17.21
N ALA A 329 18.16 -1.79 -15.94
CA ALA A 329 19.52 -1.78 -15.42
C ALA A 329 20.12 -3.19 -15.34
N ALA A 330 19.33 -4.17 -14.89
CA ALA A 330 19.75 -5.55 -14.71
C ALA A 330 20.11 -6.24 -16.04
N PHE A 331 19.32 -5.99 -17.09
CA PHE A 331 19.56 -6.56 -18.42
C PHE A 331 20.29 -5.62 -19.39
N ASP A 332 20.78 -4.48 -18.90
CA ASP A 332 21.42 -3.42 -19.67
C ASP A 332 20.67 -3.01 -20.95
N LEU A 333 19.35 -2.87 -20.84
CA LEU A 333 18.49 -2.54 -21.98
C LEU A 333 18.80 -1.15 -22.53
N GLN A 334 18.77 -1.00 -23.85
CA GLN A 334 19.14 0.24 -24.55
C GLN A 334 17.93 0.84 -25.26
N ARG A 335 17.95 2.16 -25.48
CA ARG A 335 16.88 2.84 -26.24
C ARG A 335 16.82 2.29 -27.67
N PRO A 336 15.69 1.71 -28.12
CA PRO A 336 15.54 1.34 -29.51
C PRO A 336 15.34 2.59 -30.36
N ARG A 337 15.75 2.51 -31.64
CA ARG A 337 15.33 3.50 -32.64
C ARG A 337 14.05 3.02 -33.29
N LEU A 338 12.98 3.79 -33.16
CA LEU A 338 11.71 3.51 -33.82
C LEU A 338 11.80 3.84 -35.31
N VAL A 339 11.41 2.88 -36.16
CA VAL A 339 11.41 3.00 -37.62
C VAL A 339 10.04 2.60 -38.19
N ASP A 340 9.78 2.95 -39.46
CA ASP A 340 8.51 2.64 -40.13
C ASP A 340 8.41 1.18 -40.59
N ASP A 341 9.54 0.54 -40.90
CA ASP A 341 9.60 -0.82 -41.44
C ASP A 341 10.84 -1.53 -40.92
N GLY A 342 10.68 -2.82 -40.58
CA GLY A 342 11.76 -3.70 -40.17
C GLY A 342 12.02 -3.77 -38.67
N ILE A 343 12.79 -4.79 -38.29
CA ILE A 343 13.34 -5.02 -36.95
C ILE A 343 14.80 -5.43 -37.11
N ALA A 344 15.68 -4.82 -36.33
CA ALA A 344 17.09 -5.19 -36.33
C ALA A 344 17.68 -5.01 -34.95
N VAL A 345 18.55 -5.94 -34.58
CA VAL A 345 19.27 -5.96 -33.30
C VAL A 345 20.73 -6.26 -33.55
N GLU A 346 21.60 -5.58 -32.82
CA GLU A 346 23.04 -5.79 -32.85
C GLU A 346 23.52 -6.26 -31.49
N GLY A 347 24.20 -7.41 -31.44
CA GLY A 347 24.74 -7.95 -30.20
C GLY A 347 23.70 -8.27 -29.11
N ALA A 348 22.45 -8.52 -29.49
CA ALA A 348 21.35 -8.75 -28.57
C ALA A 348 21.43 -10.13 -27.90
N ARG A 349 20.90 -10.24 -26.69
CA ARG A 349 20.84 -11.47 -25.90
C ARG A 349 19.40 -11.85 -25.62
N ASN A 350 19.14 -13.14 -25.49
CA ASN A 350 17.84 -13.62 -25.04
C ASN A 350 17.72 -13.43 -23.52
N LEU A 351 16.67 -12.75 -23.06
CA LEU A 351 16.45 -12.43 -21.65
C LEU A 351 16.01 -13.64 -20.81
N PHE A 352 15.54 -14.71 -21.44
CA PHE A 352 15.04 -15.93 -20.78
C PHE A 352 16.09 -17.03 -20.65
N LEU A 353 17.32 -16.78 -21.12
CA LEU A 353 18.43 -17.74 -21.02
C LEU A 353 19.40 -17.31 -19.93
N ASP A 354 19.78 -18.26 -19.09
CA ASP A 354 20.77 -18.06 -18.04
C ASP A 354 22.21 -18.31 -18.52
N GLY A 355 23.18 -17.72 -17.83
CA GLY A 355 24.61 -17.98 -18.02
C GLY A 355 25.26 -17.12 -19.11
N ASP A 356 26.31 -17.67 -19.75
CA ASP A 356 27.04 -16.96 -20.81
C ASP A 356 26.30 -17.05 -22.15
N VAL A 357 25.29 -16.20 -22.31
CA VAL A 357 24.45 -16.14 -23.51
C VAL A 357 25.21 -15.48 -24.66
N GLN A 358 25.43 -16.24 -25.73
CA GLN A 358 26.07 -15.72 -26.94
C GLN A 358 25.18 -14.65 -27.60
N PRO A 359 25.68 -13.42 -27.81
CA PRO A 359 24.88 -12.38 -28.44
C PRO A 359 24.66 -12.64 -29.94
N ILE A 360 23.51 -12.23 -30.46
CA ILE A 360 23.13 -12.36 -31.88
C ILE A 360 23.02 -10.99 -32.54
N THR A 361 23.30 -10.96 -33.84
CA THR A 361 23.00 -9.81 -34.69
C THR A 361 22.05 -10.29 -35.76
N TYR A 362 20.88 -9.66 -35.85
CA TYR A 362 19.76 -10.15 -36.64
C TYR A 362 18.97 -8.97 -37.22
N GLY A 363 18.42 -9.15 -38.43
CA GLY A 363 17.66 -8.13 -39.13
C GLY A 363 16.62 -8.74 -40.07
N VAL A 364 15.44 -8.13 -40.13
CA VAL A 364 14.37 -8.42 -41.08
C VAL A 364 13.73 -7.09 -41.49
N GLY A 365 13.46 -6.90 -42.78
CA GLY A 365 12.96 -5.64 -43.33
C GLY A 365 14.05 -4.59 -43.53
N GLY A 366 13.67 -3.33 -43.72
CA GLY A 366 14.64 -2.24 -43.87
C GLY A 366 15.43 -1.97 -42.60
N HIS A 367 16.78 -2.02 -42.66
CA HIS A 367 17.61 -1.66 -41.52
C HIS A 367 18.98 -1.10 -41.93
N GLU A 368 19.65 -0.42 -41.00
CA GLU A 368 20.92 0.27 -41.27
C GLU A 368 22.15 -0.47 -40.71
N ILE A 369 21.97 -1.67 -40.13
CA ILE A 369 23.09 -2.51 -39.69
C ILE A 369 23.94 -2.87 -40.91
N THR A 370 25.13 -2.29 -40.99
CA THR A 370 26.04 -2.37 -42.15
C THR A 370 27.44 -2.87 -41.78
N ASP A 371 27.90 -2.59 -40.56
CA ASP A 371 29.19 -3.00 -40.02
C ASP A 371 28.97 -3.61 -38.63
N THR A 372 29.22 -4.91 -38.49
CA THR A 372 28.85 -5.67 -37.27
C THR A 372 30.05 -6.19 -36.49
N GLY A 373 31.28 -5.84 -36.88
CA GLY A 373 32.50 -6.45 -36.34
C GLY A 373 32.57 -7.98 -36.51
N ARG A 374 31.58 -8.59 -37.20
CA ARG A 374 31.42 -10.03 -37.46
C ARG A 374 31.62 -10.32 -38.94
N ALA A 375 31.85 -11.60 -39.24
CA ALA A 375 32.07 -12.06 -40.63
C ALA A 375 30.87 -11.83 -41.56
N HIS A 376 29.65 -11.74 -41.01
CA HIS A 376 28.41 -11.63 -41.78
C HIS A 376 27.50 -10.56 -41.17
N THR A 377 27.15 -9.57 -41.99
CA THR A 377 26.12 -8.57 -41.72
C THR A 377 24.76 -9.10 -42.19
N PRO A 378 23.67 -8.91 -41.42
CA PRO A 378 22.33 -9.33 -41.87
C PRO A 378 21.93 -8.59 -43.17
N PRO A 379 21.25 -9.26 -44.11
CA PRO A 379 20.77 -8.62 -45.32
C PRO A 379 19.61 -7.65 -45.00
N SER A 380 19.62 -6.48 -45.63
CA SER A 380 18.56 -5.47 -45.45
C SER A 380 17.53 -5.53 -46.58
N GLY A 381 16.26 -5.35 -46.23
CA GLY A 381 15.11 -5.31 -47.14
C GLY A 381 14.39 -6.65 -47.31
N ASP A 382 15.00 -7.75 -46.86
CA ASP A 382 14.41 -9.08 -46.91
C ASP A 382 13.30 -9.24 -45.85
N ARG A 383 12.14 -9.76 -46.24
CA ARG A 383 10.97 -9.93 -45.36
C ARG A 383 10.85 -11.32 -44.73
N VAL A 384 11.71 -12.25 -45.15
CA VAL A 384 11.67 -13.65 -44.72
C VAL A 384 13.09 -14.12 -44.48
N THR A 385 13.31 -14.67 -43.30
CA THR A 385 14.58 -15.31 -42.94
C THR A 385 14.36 -16.80 -42.78
N VAL A 386 15.19 -17.61 -43.45
CA VAL A 386 15.19 -19.07 -43.31
C VAL A 386 16.36 -19.47 -42.42
N LEU A 387 16.05 -19.90 -41.19
CA LEU A 387 17.05 -20.41 -40.26
C LEU A 387 17.30 -21.89 -40.53
N THR A 388 18.56 -22.24 -40.78
CA THR A 388 19.03 -23.63 -40.90
C THR A 388 20.20 -23.83 -39.96
N GLY A 389 20.34 -25.02 -39.39
CA GLY A 389 21.38 -25.30 -38.41
C GLY A 389 21.34 -26.75 -37.93
N ALA A 390 22.39 -27.15 -37.22
CA ALA A 390 22.40 -28.42 -36.51
C ALA A 390 21.42 -28.38 -35.33
N ASN A 391 20.91 -29.55 -34.92
CA ASN A 391 20.18 -29.65 -33.67
C ASN A 391 21.07 -29.20 -32.50
N SER A 392 20.53 -28.41 -31.58
CA SER A 392 21.27 -27.75 -30.49
C SER A 392 22.26 -26.66 -30.93
N GLY A 393 22.16 -26.18 -32.18
CA GLY A 393 23.00 -25.08 -32.68
C GLY A 393 22.50 -23.66 -32.34
N GLY A 394 21.37 -23.55 -31.64
CA GLY A 394 20.73 -22.31 -31.21
C GLY A 394 20.15 -22.47 -29.83
#